data_AF-A0A0F8YDH1-F1
#
_entry.id   AF-A0A0F8YDH1-F1
#
_cell.length_a   1.000
_cell.length_b   1.000
_cell.length_c   1.000
_cell.angle_alpha   90.00
_cell.angle_beta   90.00
_cell.angle_gamma   90.00
#
_symmetry.space_group_name_H-M   'P 1'
#
loop_
_entity.id
_entity.type
_entity.pdbx_description
1 polymer ?
#
loop_
_entity_poly.entity_id
_entity_poly.type
_entity_poly.pdbx_seq_one_letter_code
_entity_poly.pdbx_strand_id
1 'polypeptide(L)'
;MKSLFIVVLSLVLSACSSMGNLLPPSPQQANSLEPTETFQALQQLPTPAGSIAVSVYSFRDQTGQYKPQGNVSSFSTAVTQGANSILMQALHESDWFLPVEREGLQNILTERKIIRAAQA
;
A
#
# COMPACT_ATOMS: atom_id res chain seq x y z
N MET A 1 -2.72 10.21 -61.14
CA MET A 1 -2.15 9.02 -60.46
C MET A 1 -1.18 9.37 -59.33
N LYS A 2 -0.18 10.26 -59.52
CA LYS A 2 0.74 10.70 -58.45
C LYS A 2 0.04 11.34 -57.23
N SER A 3 -0.95 12.21 -57.46
CA SER A 3 -1.68 12.87 -56.36
C SER A 3 -2.53 11.91 -55.51
N LEU A 4 -3.13 10.87 -56.12
CA LEU A 4 -3.85 9.82 -55.39
C LEU A 4 -2.90 9.02 -54.48
N PHE A 5 -1.69 8.73 -54.96
CA PHE A 5 -0.68 7.99 -54.22
C PHE A 5 -0.21 8.76 -52.97
N ILE A 6 -0.10 10.10 -53.07
CA ILE A 6 0.28 10.97 -51.95
C ILE A 6 -0.79 10.99 -50.86
N VAL A 7 -2.08 11.02 -51.24
CA VAL A 7 -3.20 11.03 -50.29
C VAL A 7 -3.34 9.69 -49.56
N VAL A 8 -3.12 8.57 -50.25
CA VAL A 8 -3.13 7.25 -49.60
C VAL A 8 -1.96 7.12 -48.62
N LEU A 9 -0.79 7.62 -49.00
CA LEU A 9 0.38 7.59 -48.13
C LEU A 9 0.16 8.42 -46.85
N SER A 10 -0.38 9.64 -46.95
CA SER A 10 -0.66 10.48 -45.76
C SER A 10 -1.69 9.87 -44.81
N LEU A 11 -2.66 9.11 -45.33
CA LEU A 11 -3.66 8.42 -44.52
C LEU A 11 -3.04 7.27 -43.70
N VAL A 12 -2.11 6.51 -44.29
CA VAL A 12 -1.43 5.39 -43.63
C VAL A 12 -0.48 5.88 -42.53
N LEU A 13 0.17 7.04 -42.70
CA LEU A 13 1.04 7.61 -41.65
C LEU A 13 0.26 8.14 -40.44
N SER A 14 -1.02 8.47 -40.59
CA SER A 14 -1.85 8.98 -39.47
C SER A 14 -2.23 7.88 -38.46
N ALA A 15 -2.12 6.61 -38.84
CA ALA A 15 -2.52 5.47 -38.01
C ALA A 15 -1.57 5.18 -36.82
N CYS A 16 -0.33 5.68 -36.82
CA CYS A 16 0.63 5.50 -35.72
C CYS A 16 0.51 6.55 -34.59
N SER A 17 -0.42 7.50 -34.68
CA SER A 17 -0.48 8.64 -33.74
C SER A 17 -1.19 8.34 -32.41
N SER A 18 -1.89 7.21 -32.27
CA SER A 18 -2.73 6.90 -31.11
C SER A 18 -2.15 5.78 -30.22
N MET A 19 -0.97 6.02 -29.62
CA MET A 19 -0.34 5.10 -28.66
C MET A 19 -0.31 5.62 -27.20
N GLY A 20 -0.90 6.79 -26.93
CA GLY A 20 -0.73 7.49 -25.64
C GLY A 20 -1.29 6.78 -24.40
N ASN A 21 -2.38 6.02 -24.53
CA ASN A 21 -3.03 5.34 -23.38
C ASN A 21 -2.64 3.86 -23.22
N LEU A 22 -1.74 3.35 -24.07
CA LEU A 22 -1.29 1.95 -24.05
C LEU A 22 0.07 1.79 -23.36
N LEU A 23 0.84 2.88 -23.25
CA LEU A 23 2.11 2.86 -22.54
C LEU A 23 1.87 3.15 -21.06
N PRO A 24 2.50 2.38 -20.15
CA PRO A 24 2.49 2.73 -18.74
C PRO A 24 3.10 4.13 -18.56
N PRO A 25 2.65 4.89 -17.54
CA PRO A 25 3.26 6.17 -17.22
C PRO A 25 4.76 6.00 -17.01
N SER A 26 5.54 7.04 -17.34
CA SER A 26 6.99 7.04 -17.11
C SER A 26 7.29 6.70 -15.65
N PRO A 27 8.22 5.79 -15.37
CA PRO A 27 8.56 5.41 -14.01
C PRO A 27 9.00 6.65 -13.22
N GLN A 28 8.33 6.91 -12.10
CA GLN A 28 8.70 7.96 -11.17
C GLN A 28 9.55 7.35 -10.05
N GLN A 29 10.54 8.09 -9.57
CA GLN A 29 11.35 7.67 -8.43
C GLN A 29 10.47 7.59 -7.17
N ALA A 30 10.62 6.50 -6.40
CA ALA A 30 9.90 6.31 -5.15
C ALA A 30 10.38 7.34 -4.12
N ASN A 31 9.45 8.09 -3.55
CA ASN A 31 9.71 9.04 -2.48
C ASN A 31 9.17 8.47 -1.16
N SER A 32 9.89 8.73 -0.06
CA SER A 32 9.36 8.43 1.27
C SER A 32 8.19 9.35 1.59
N LEU A 33 7.26 8.87 2.41
CA LEU A 33 6.17 9.68 2.92
C LEU A 33 6.72 10.75 3.87
N GLU A 34 6.21 11.97 3.74
CA GLU A 34 6.51 13.04 4.70
C GLU A 34 5.83 12.75 6.05
N PRO A 35 6.56 12.85 7.18
CA PRO A 35 6.01 12.72 8.52
C PRO A 35 4.84 13.69 8.76
N THR A 36 3.71 13.17 9.22
CA THR A 36 2.58 14.01 9.68
C THR A 36 2.93 14.69 11.00
N GLU A 37 2.28 15.82 11.33
CA GLU A 37 2.45 16.49 12.63
C GLU A 37 2.15 15.55 13.81
N THR A 38 1.10 14.72 13.70
CA THR A 38 0.76 13.72 14.72
C THR A 38 1.87 12.70 14.91
N PHE A 39 2.51 12.29 13.82
CA PHE A 39 3.61 11.33 13.88
C PHE A 39 4.87 11.94 14.49
N GLN A 40 5.16 13.22 14.20
CA GLN A 40 6.23 13.96 14.88
C GLN A 40 5.95 14.08 16.39
N ALA A 41 4.71 14.38 16.78
CA ALA A 41 4.33 14.43 18.19
C ALA A 41 4.47 13.07 18.89
N LEU A 42 4.15 11.97 18.20
CA LEU A 42 4.35 10.61 18.70
C LEU A 42 5.83 10.30 18.97
N GLN A 43 6.73 10.73 18.08
CA GLN A 43 8.17 10.56 18.25
C GLN A 43 8.75 11.44 19.36
N GLN A 44 8.10 12.55 19.69
CA GLN A 44 8.51 13.48 20.74
C GLN A 44 8.05 13.06 22.14
N LEU A 45 7.42 11.88 22.29
CA LEU A 45 7.05 11.36 23.59
C LEU A 45 8.30 11.17 24.47
N PRO A 46 8.18 11.38 25.80
CA PRO A 46 9.28 11.12 26.70
C PRO A 46 9.64 9.63 26.67
N THR A 47 10.91 9.34 26.95
CA THR A 47 11.38 7.95 26.98
C THR A 47 10.65 7.16 28.07
N PRO A 48 10.13 5.96 27.75
CA PRO A 48 9.48 5.11 28.73
C PRO A 48 10.50 4.54 29.72
N ALA A 49 10.08 4.27 30.95
CA ALA A 49 10.90 3.52 31.91
C ALA A 49 11.19 2.08 31.44
N GLY A 50 10.34 1.55 30.57
CA GLY A 50 10.50 0.28 29.87
C GLY A 50 9.36 0.08 28.89
N SER A 51 9.64 -0.58 27.76
CA SER A 51 8.64 -0.83 26.73
C SER A 51 7.60 -1.84 27.18
N ILE A 52 6.34 -1.59 26.86
CA ILE A 52 5.19 -2.40 27.25
C ILE A 52 4.86 -3.39 26.12
N ALA A 53 4.86 -4.69 26.42
CA ALA A 53 4.47 -5.70 25.44
C ALA A 53 2.96 -5.61 25.15
N VAL A 54 2.60 -5.48 23.87
CA VAL A 54 1.20 -5.38 23.43
C VAL A 54 0.95 -6.30 22.24
N SER A 55 -0.20 -6.95 22.20
CA SER A 55 -0.60 -7.80 21.07
C SER A 55 -1.70 -7.12 20.26
N VAL A 56 -1.46 -6.92 18.96
CA VAL A 56 -2.47 -6.39 18.04
C VAL A 56 -3.05 -7.55 17.23
N TYR A 57 -4.36 -7.76 17.35
CA TYR A 57 -5.08 -8.82 16.66
C TYR A 57 -5.55 -8.42 15.27
N SER A 58 -6.44 -7.44 15.21
CA SER A 58 -6.94 -6.91 13.95
C SER A 58 -7.51 -5.52 14.17
N PHE A 59 -7.16 -4.57 13.31
CA PHE A 59 -7.82 -3.28 13.21
C PHE A 59 -8.75 -3.27 12.00
N ARG A 60 -10.00 -3.71 12.21
CA ARG A 60 -10.99 -3.82 11.13
C ARG A 60 -11.74 -2.49 10.95
N ASP A 61 -11.89 -2.07 9.70
CA ASP A 61 -12.81 -1.00 9.34
C ASP A 61 -14.26 -1.41 9.63
N GLN A 62 -14.91 -0.70 10.55
CA GLN A 62 -16.30 -0.90 10.94
C GLN A 62 -17.23 0.21 10.42
N THR A 63 -16.73 1.10 9.56
CA THR A 63 -17.55 2.20 9.01
C THR A 63 -18.55 1.69 7.97
N GLY A 64 -18.22 0.62 7.25
CA GLY A 64 -19.04 0.09 6.15
C GLY A 64 -19.10 1.00 4.93
N GLN A 65 -18.26 2.04 4.85
CA GLN A 65 -18.35 3.07 3.83
C GLN A 65 -17.55 2.72 2.57
N TYR A 66 -18.19 2.90 1.42
CA TYR A 66 -17.58 2.81 0.09
C TYR A 66 -17.51 4.19 -0.57
N LYS A 67 -16.62 4.36 -1.56
CA LYS A 67 -16.51 5.62 -2.31
C LYS A 67 -17.78 5.87 -3.14
N PRO A 68 -18.26 7.12 -3.24
CA PRO A 68 -19.44 7.46 -4.03
C PRO A 68 -19.22 7.18 -5.52
N GLN A 69 -20.28 6.72 -6.20
CA GLN A 69 -20.21 6.30 -7.60
C GLN A 69 -20.04 7.51 -8.53
N GLY A 70 -18.98 7.46 -9.34
CA GLY A 70 -18.66 8.44 -10.38
C GLY A 70 -17.69 7.81 -11.37
N ASN A 71 -16.41 7.77 -11.00
CA ASN A 71 -15.32 7.14 -11.79
C ASN A 71 -14.54 6.08 -10.99
N VAL A 72 -15.14 5.48 -9.95
CA VAL A 72 -14.49 4.53 -9.04
C VAL A 72 -15.28 3.24 -8.93
N SER A 73 -14.57 2.13 -8.77
CA SER A 73 -15.17 0.80 -8.61
C SER A 73 -16.06 0.74 -7.37
N SER A 74 -17.21 0.05 -7.46
CA SER A 74 -18.14 -0.19 -6.35
C SER A 74 -17.51 -0.97 -5.19
N PHE A 75 -16.39 -1.67 -5.42
CA PHE A 75 -15.63 -2.37 -4.38
C PHE A 75 -14.61 -1.46 -3.65
N SER A 76 -14.50 -0.19 -4.05
CA SER A 76 -13.54 0.74 -3.44
C SER A 76 -14.03 1.22 -2.08
N THR A 77 -13.37 0.80 -1.00
CA THR A 77 -13.65 1.27 0.36
C THR A 77 -13.27 2.74 0.51
N ALA A 78 -14.01 3.47 1.34
CA ALA A 78 -13.71 4.86 1.65
C ALA A 78 -12.54 4.99 2.64
N VAL A 79 -12.40 4.00 3.54
CA VAL A 79 -11.35 3.93 4.55
C VAL A 79 -10.32 2.85 4.17
N THR A 80 -9.07 3.09 4.58
CA THR A 80 -7.95 2.17 4.34
C THR A 80 -8.18 0.82 5.04
N GLN A 81 -7.84 -0.26 4.35
CA GLN A 81 -7.83 -1.61 4.91
C GLN A 81 -6.45 -1.97 5.52
N GLY A 82 -5.47 -1.07 5.41
CA GLY A 82 -4.11 -1.23 5.97
C GLY A 82 -3.95 -0.67 7.38
N ALA A 83 -5.04 -0.37 8.09
CA ALA A 83 -5.00 0.28 9.40
C ALA A 83 -4.26 -0.56 10.46
N ASN A 84 -4.30 -1.89 10.35
CA ASN A 84 -3.56 -2.78 11.26
C ASN A 84 -2.04 -2.56 11.18
N SER A 85 -1.48 -2.50 9.96
CA SER A 85 -0.05 -2.24 9.74
C SER A 85 0.35 -0.83 10.19
N ILE A 86 -0.51 0.16 9.95
CA ILE A 86 -0.28 1.55 10.40
C ILE A 86 -0.21 1.61 11.93
N LEU A 87 -1.12 0.94 12.64
CA LEU A 87 -1.11 0.87 14.10
C LEU A 87 0.15 0.15 14.62
N MET A 88 0.51 -0.99 14.03
CA MET A 88 1.73 -1.72 14.39
C MET A 88 2.98 -0.85 14.25
N GLN A 89 3.08 -0.09 13.16
CA GLN A 89 4.18 0.83 12.91
C GLN A 89 4.21 1.96 13.95
N ALA A 90 3.07 2.60 14.22
CA ALA A 90 2.98 3.67 15.21
C ALA A 90 3.35 3.19 16.62
N LEU A 91 2.91 2.00 17.02
CA LEU A 91 3.30 1.41 18.31
C LEU A 91 4.81 1.15 18.38
N HIS A 92 5.39 0.62 17.29
CA HIS A 92 6.82 0.34 17.22
C HIS A 92 7.67 1.61 17.28
N GLU A 93 7.35 2.61 16.47
CA GLU A 93 8.12 3.87 16.36
C GLU A 93 7.94 4.81 17.55
N SER A 94 6.98 4.53 18.44
CA SER A 94 6.83 5.28 19.68
C SER A 94 7.87 4.92 20.74
N ASP A 95 8.58 3.80 20.63
CA ASP A 95 9.44 3.19 21.67
C ASP A 95 8.74 2.78 22.98
N TRP A 96 7.51 3.23 23.21
CA TRP A 96 6.68 2.89 24.38
C TRP A 96 6.23 1.44 24.37
N PHE A 97 6.11 0.82 23.20
CA PHE A 97 5.51 -0.49 23.07
C PHE A 97 6.44 -1.47 22.36
N LEU A 98 6.32 -2.74 22.74
CA LEU A 98 6.86 -3.87 21.99
C LEU A 98 5.68 -4.60 21.33
N PRO A 99 5.26 -4.19 20.12
CA PRO A 99 4.09 -4.74 19.47
C PRO A 99 4.34 -6.15 18.93
N VAL A 100 3.39 -7.05 19.15
CA VAL A 100 3.39 -8.42 18.65
C VAL A 100 2.22 -8.59 17.69
N GLU A 101 2.53 -8.88 16.44
CA GLU A 101 1.53 -9.15 15.40
C GLU A 101 0.82 -10.48 15.69
N ARG A 102 -0.51 -10.47 15.67
CA ARG A 102 -1.32 -11.70 15.77
C ARG A 102 -2.12 -11.99 14.49
N GLU A 103 -2.19 -11.05 13.54
CA GLU A 103 -2.85 -11.26 12.25
C GLU A 103 -2.18 -12.40 11.47
N GLY A 104 -0.85 -12.34 11.28
CA GLY A 104 -0.07 -13.40 10.64
C GLY A 104 0.35 -14.57 11.54
N LEU A 105 -0.25 -14.76 12.72
CA LEU A 105 0.21 -15.76 13.70
C LEU A 105 0.31 -17.18 13.11
N GLN A 106 -0.66 -17.57 12.29
CA GLN A 106 -0.68 -18.89 11.66
C GLN A 106 0.54 -19.11 10.76
N ASN A 107 1.01 -18.08 10.06
CA ASN A 107 2.20 -18.15 9.21
C ASN A 107 3.44 -18.38 10.09
N ILE A 108 3.59 -17.63 11.17
CA ILE A 108 4.70 -17.77 12.11
C ILE A 108 4.74 -19.17 12.76
N LEU A 109 3.57 -19.71 13.13
CA LEU A 109 3.46 -21.06 13.68
C LEU A 109 3.82 -22.12 12.63
N THR A 110 3.43 -21.93 11.38
CA THR A 110 3.76 -22.83 10.27
C THR A 110 5.26 -22.84 10.00
N GLU A 111 5.90 -21.67 9.90
CA GLU A 111 7.36 -21.55 9.74
C GLU A 111 8.11 -22.23 10.90
N ARG A 112 7.69 -21.99 12.14
CA ARG A 112 8.29 -22.67 13.30
C ARG A 112 8.13 -24.17 13.26
N LYS A 113 7.03 -24.69 12.73
CA LYS A 113 6.81 -26.13 12.55
C LYS A 113 7.76 -26.71 11.50
N ILE A 114 7.95 -26.00 10.38
CA ILE A 114 8.90 -26.39 9.32
C ILE A 114 10.32 -26.47 9.88
N ILE A 115 10.77 -25.43 10.60
CA ILE A 115 12.10 -25.40 11.21
C ILE A 115 12.32 -26.59 12.15
N ARG A 116 11.34 -26.89 13.02
CA ARG A 116 11.43 -28.03 13.94
C ARG A 116 11.50 -29.38 13.21
N ALA A 117 10.77 -29.53 12.10
CA ALA A 117 10.79 -30.75 11.31
C ALA A 117 12.11 -30.92 10.53
N ALA A 118 12.75 -29.82 10.12
CA ALA A 118 14.04 -29.85 9.43
C ALA A 118 15.23 -30.09 10.36
N GLN A 119 15.08 -29.80 11.66
CA GLN A 119 16.10 -30.01 12.69
C GLN A 119 16.03 -31.39 13.37
N ALA A 120 14.95 -32.14 13.11
CA ALA A 120 14.73 -33.50 13.61
C ALA A 120 15.28 -34.53 12.61
#